data_AF-A0A1B1NE03-F1
#
_entry.id   AF-A0A1B1NE03-F1
#
_cell.length_a   1.000
_cell.length_b   1.000
_cell.length_c   1.000
_cell.angle_alpha   90.00
_cell.angle_beta   90.00
_cell.angle_gamma   90.00
#
_symmetry.space_group_name_H-M   'P 1'
#
loop_
_entity.id
_entity.type
_entity.pdbx_description
1 polymer ?
#
loop_
_entity_poly.entity_id
_entity_poly.type
_entity_poly.pdbx_seq_one_letter_code
_entity_poly.pdbx_strand_id
1 'polypeptide(L)'
;MPPVRIRAPRTQHWVQVVGFSLLILVWFPAVMGWTGLPTWWRVVSGALLVLVLVMLATLLRGDDDVTADAQGLHRGLLQGPRLIPWTRVTEV
;
A
#
# COMPACT_ATOMS: atom_id res chain seq x y z
N MET A 1 1.23 -13.33 -26.47
CA MET A 1 1.83 -11.99 -26.25
C MET A 1 2.52 -12.00 -24.90
N PRO A 2 3.77 -11.49 -24.79
CA PRO A 2 4.47 -11.44 -23.51
C PRO A 2 3.79 -10.45 -22.55
N PRO A 3 3.74 -10.74 -21.25
CA PRO A 3 3.10 -9.86 -20.27
C PRO A 3 3.90 -8.56 -20.11
N VAL A 4 3.19 -7.43 -20.12
CA VAL A 4 3.78 -6.09 -19.96
C VAL A 4 3.50 -5.59 -18.55
N ARG A 5 4.54 -5.24 -17.80
CA ARG A 5 4.41 -4.58 -16.49
C ARG A 5 4.16 -3.09 -16.68
N ILE A 6 3.05 -2.61 -16.15
CA ILE A 6 2.72 -1.19 -16.11
C ILE A 6 2.90 -0.75 -14.65
N ARG A 7 3.98 -0.02 -14.37
CA ARG A 7 4.22 0.54 -13.04
C ARG A 7 3.15 1.58 -12.73
N ALA A 8 2.63 1.56 -11.50
CA ALA A 8 1.76 2.63 -11.01
C ALA A 8 2.44 4.01 -11.20
N PRO A 9 1.66 5.10 -11.37
CA PRO A 9 2.22 6.44 -11.52
C PRO A 9 3.14 6.72 -10.33
N ARG A 10 4.43 6.95 -10.64
CA ARG A 10 5.53 7.02 -9.67
C ARG A 10 5.22 7.97 -8.52
N THR A 11 4.49 9.05 -8.80
CA THR A 11 4.02 10.05 -7.83
C THR A 11 3.08 9.48 -6.77
N GLN A 12 2.06 8.70 -7.15
CA GLN A 12 1.10 8.14 -6.19
C GLN A 12 1.76 7.13 -5.24
N HIS A 13 2.66 6.29 -5.76
CA HIS A 13 3.44 5.36 -4.97
C HIS A 13 4.29 6.09 -3.91
N TRP A 14 5.04 7.11 -4.32
CA TRP A 14 5.85 7.89 -3.38
C TRP A 14 5.00 8.66 -2.35
N VAL A 15 3.83 9.18 -2.73
CA VAL A 15 2.89 9.82 -1.79
C VAL A 15 2.43 8.83 -0.72
N GLN A 16 2.10 7.59 -1.10
CA GLN A 16 1.72 6.55 -0.14
C GLN A 16 2.87 6.18 0.78
N VAL A 17 4.08 5.97 0.24
CA VAL A 17 5.28 5.70 1.04
C VAL A 17 5.55 6.80 2.07
N VAL A 18 5.47 8.07 1.64
CA VAL A 18 5.65 9.23 2.53
C VAL A 18 4.54 9.27 3.59
N GLY A 19 3.28 9.04 3.21
CA GLY A 19 2.15 9.00 4.13
C GLY A 19 2.29 7.93 5.22
N PHE A 20 2.67 6.70 4.84
CA PHE A 20 2.92 5.63 5.81
C PHE A 20 4.13 5.93 6.70
N SER A 21 5.18 6.54 6.16
CA SER A 21 6.36 6.96 6.94
C SER A 21 6.01 8.02 8.00
N LEU A 22 5.15 8.99 7.65
CA LEU A 22 4.66 9.99 8.60
C LEU A 22 3.77 9.36 9.69
N LEU A 23 2.91 8.41 9.33
CA LEU A 23 2.13 7.66 10.32
C LEU A 23 3.03 6.95 11.33
N ILE A 24 4.10 6.29 10.87
CA ILE A 24 5.09 5.66 11.76
C ILE A 24 5.66 6.69 12.74
N LEU A 25 6.05 7.87 12.25
CA LEU A 25 6.62 8.93 13.08
C LEU A 25 5.65 9.44 14.15
N VAL A 26 4.36 9.52 13.84
CA VAL A 26 3.30 9.95 14.77
C VAL A 26 3.03 8.90 15.84
N TRP A 27 2.99 7.62 15.47
CA TRP A 27 2.63 6.54 16.38
C TRP A 27 3.81 6.02 17.23
N PHE A 28 5.04 6.19 16.75
CA PHE A 28 6.24 5.73 17.43
C PHE A 28 6.41 6.30 18.87
N PRO A 29 6.23 7.61 19.13
CA PRO A 29 6.27 8.16 20.49
C PRO A 29 5.23 7.54 21.43
N ALA A 30 4.04 7.20 20.92
CA ALA A 30 2.98 6.56 21.71
C ALA A 30 3.39 5.16 22.16
N VAL A 31 4.01 4.38 21.28
CA VAL A 31 4.54 3.04 21.60
C VAL A 31 5.68 3.14 22.61
N MET A 32 6.61 4.07 22.40
CA MET A 32 7.71 4.37 23.33
C MET A 32 7.23 4.92 24.68
N GLY A 33 5.97 5.37 24.76
CA GLY A 33 5.35 5.92 25.97
C GLY A 33 5.79 7.31 26.33
N TRP A 34 6.30 8.06 25.36
CA TRP A 34 6.68 9.47 25.55
C TRP A 34 5.45 10.39 25.70
N THR A 35 4.26 9.86 25.44
CA THR A 35 3.00 10.60 25.41
C THR A 35 2.15 10.46 26.69
N GLY A 36 2.62 9.71 27.70
CA GLY A 36 1.88 9.51 28.95
C GLY A 36 0.58 8.70 28.80
N LEU A 37 0.38 8.03 27.66
CA LEU A 37 -0.82 7.24 27.36
C LEU A 37 -0.91 5.96 28.22
N PRO A 38 -2.14 5.51 28.55
CA PRO A 38 -2.34 4.29 29.31
C PRO A 38 -1.88 3.04 28.55
N THR A 39 -1.49 2.00 29.28
CA THR A 39 -0.84 0.78 28.74
C THR A 39 -1.62 0.11 27.61
N TRP A 40 -2.94 -0.01 27.75
CA TRP A 40 -3.79 -0.61 26.72
C TRP A 40 -3.72 0.16 25.39
N TRP A 41 -3.58 1.48 25.45
CA TRP A 41 -3.45 2.33 24.26
C TRP A 41 -2.08 2.22 23.60
N ARG A 42 -1.03 1.96 24.39
CA ARG A 42 0.31 1.66 23.87
C ARG A 42 0.33 0.32 23.12
N VAL A 43 -0.39 -0.69 23.61
CA VAL A 43 -0.56 -1.99 22.94
C VAL A 43 -1.31 -1.84 21.62
N VAL A 44 -2.43 -1.10 21.61
CA VAL A 44 -3.18 -0.82 20.37
C VAL A 44 -2.34 -0.04 19.37
N SER A 45 -1.61 0.98 19.83
CA SER A 45 -0.68 1.76 18.99
C SER A 45 0.43 0.87 18.41
N GLY A 46 0.94 -0.08 19.18
CA GLY A 46 1.94 -1.05 18.73
C GLY A 46 1.41 -1.98 17.63
N ALA A 47 0.21 -2.52 17.81
CA ALA A 47 -0.45 -3.36 16.80
C ALA A 47 -0.69 -2.58 15.49
N LEU A 48 -1.15 -1.33 15.59
CA LEU A 48 -1.32 -0.45 14.44
C LEU A 48 0.02 -0.13 13.75
N LEU A 49 1.08 0.12 14.52
CA LEU A 49 2.41 0.39 13.97
C LEU A 49 2.95 -0.81 13.18
N VAL A 50 2.77 -2.03 13.70
CA VAL A 50 3.15 -3.26 13.00
C VAL A 50 2.37 -3.41 11.70
N LEU A 51 1.06 -3.17 11.71
CA LEU A 51 0.23 -3.21 10.50
C LEU A 51 0.72 -2.21 9.45
N VAL A 52 1.01 -0.97 9.86
CA VAL A 52 1.53 0.08 8.97
C VAL A 52 2.89 -0.31 8.39
N LEU A 53 3.79 -0.89 9.19
CA LEU A 53 5.09 -1.37 8.71
C LEU A 53 4.95 -2.49 7.69
N VAL A 54 4.02 -3.43 7.91
CA VAL A 54 3.73 -4.50 6.93
C VAL A 54 3.20 -3.91 5.63
N MET A 55 2.25 -2.98 5.69
CA MET A 55 1.72 -2.31 4.50
C MET A 55 2.80 -1.54 3.74
N LEU A 56 3.68 -0.82 4.47
CA LEU A 56 4.79 -0.11 3.87
C LEU A 56 5.79 -1.07 3.21
N ALA A 57 6.10 -2.19 3.86
CA ALA A 57 6.97 -3.22 3.28
C ALA A 57 6.37 -3.84 2.02
N THR A 58 5.06 -4.12 1.99
CA THR A 58 4.38 -4.61 0.78
C THR A 58 4.43 -3.58 -0.35
N LEU A 59 4.26 -2.30 -0.02
CA LEU A 59 4.34 -1.21 -0.99
C LEU A 59 5.74 -1.10 -1.58
N LEU A 60 6.77 -1.05 -0.72
CA LEU A 60 8.17 -0.95 -1.16
C LEU A 60 8.62 -2.15 -1.99
N ARG A 61 7.99 -3.32 -1.80
CA ARG A 61 8.22 -4.52 -2.61
C ARG A 61 7.62 -4.42 -4.02
N GLY A 62 6.76 -3.44 -4.27
CA GLY A 62 6.08 -3.23 -5.55
C GLY A 62 4.94 -4.22 -5.79
N ASP A 63 4.26 -4.69 -4.73
CA ASP A 63 3.08 -5.56 -4.85
C ASP A 63 1.85 -4.81 -5.43
N ASP A 64 1.99 -3.50 -5.57
CA ASP A 64 1.14 -2.55 -6.28
C ASP A 64 1.45 -2.44 -7.78
N ASP A 65 2.39 -3.24 -8.32
CA ASP A 65 2.62 -3.36 -9.76
C ASP A 65 1.40 -3.95 -10.48
N VAL A 66 1.00 -3.33 -11.59
CA VAL A 66 -0.07 -3.80 -12.47
C VAL A 66 0.55 -4.59 -13.63
N THR A 67 0.06 -5.79 -13.87
CA THR A 67 0.49 -6.64 -14.99
C THR A 67 -0.60 -6.69 -16.06
N ALA A 68 -0.23 -6.52 -17.32
CA ALA A 68 -1.15 -6.68 -18.44
C ALA A 68 -0.81 -7.96 -19.22
N ASP A 69 -1.83 -8.76 -19.54
CA ASP A 69 -1.71 -9.97 -20.36
C ASP A 69 -2.79 -10.02 -21.46
N ALA A 70 -2.87 -11.15 -22.18
CA ALA A 70 -3.84 -11.34 -23.25
C ALA A 70 -5.31 -11.37 -22.77
N GLN A 71 -5.55 -11.61 -21.48
CA GLN A 71 -6.89 -11.69 -20.88
C GLN A 71 -7.36 -10.32 -20.33
N GLY A 72 -6.42 -9.46 -19.92
CA GLY A 72 -6.76 -8.13 -19.43
C GLY A 72 -5.67 -7.47 -18.59
N LEU A 73 -6.09 -6.45 -17.85
CA LEU A 73 -5.28 -5.75 -16.88
C LEU A 73 -5.45 -6.43 -15.51
N HIS A 74 -4.37 -7.00 -14.97
CA HIS A 74 -4.31 -7.60 -13.65
C HIS A 74 -3.76 -6.59 -12.66
N ARG A 75 -4.56 -6.26 -11.65
CA ARG A 75 -4.18 -5.30 -10.60
C ARG A 75 -3.77 -6.04 -9.33
N GLY A 76 -2.80 -5.48 -8.61
CA GLY A 76 -2.47 -5.88 -7.25
C GLY A 76 -3.68 -5.76 -6.32
N LEU A 77 -3.65 -6.52 -5.21
CA LEU A 77 -4.79 -6.72 -4.29
C LEU A 77 -5.41 -5.42 -3.74
N LEU A 78 -4.67 -4.31 -3.80
CA LEU A 78 -5.00 -3.03 -3.21
C LEU A 78 -5.66 -2.02 -4.17
N GLN A 79 -5.76 -2.31 -5.48
CA GLN A 79 -6.18 -1.32 -6.50
C GLN A 79 -7.52 -1.65 -7.22
N GLY A 80 -8.38 -2.47 -6.59
CA GLY A 80 -9.73 -2.75 -7.07
C GLY A 80 -9.85 -4.12 -7.78
N PRO A 81 -10.74 -4.26 -8.79
CA PRO A 81 -11.01 -5.55 -9.41
C PRO A 81 -9.73 -6.19 -9.95
N ARG A 82 -9.49 -7.43 -9.53
CA ARG A 82 -8.25 -8.19 -9.78
C ARG A 82 -7.95 -8.38 -11.27
N LEU A 83 -8.99 -8.40 -12.10
CA LEU A 83 -8.90 -8.48 -13.56
C LEU A 83 -9.87 -7.49 -14.19
N ILE A 84 -9.37 -6.63 -15.07
CA ILE A 84 -10.19 -5.81 -15.97
C ILE A 84 -10.00 -6.38 -17.38
N PRO A 85 -11.01 -7.10 -17.93
CA PRO A 85 -10.90 -7.65 -19.27
C PRO A 85 -10.89 -6.52 -20.31
N TRP A 86 -10.14 -6.73 -21.40
CA TRP A 86 -10.05 -5.76 -22.50
C TRP A 86 -11.41 -5.39 -23.09
N THR A 87 -12.39 -6.30 -23.00
CA THR A 87 -13.78 -6.06 -23.44
C THR A 87 -14.51 -4.93 -22.70
N ARG A 88 -13.98 -4.47 -21.56
CA ARG A 88 -14.49 -3.32 -20.81
C ARG A 88 -13.68 -2.03 -21.00
N VAL A 89 -12.56 -2.08 -21.70
CA VAL A 89 -11.71 -0.91 -21.93
C VAL A 89 -12.22 -0.18 -23.18
N THR A 90 -12.93 0.93 -22.98
CA THR A 90 -13.30 1.85 -24.06
C THR A 90 -12.25 2.96 -24.16
N GLU A 91 -11.74 3.25 -25.35
CA GLU A 91 -10.92 4.45 -25.59
C GLU A 91 -11.71 5.70 -25.18
N VAL A 92 -11.07 6.57 -24.38
CA VAL A 92 -11.58 7.88 -23.96
C VAL A 92 -10.72 8.94 -24.60
#